data_AF-A0A177R064-F1
#
_entry.id   AF-A0A177R064-F1
#
_cell.length_a   1.000
_cell.length_b   1.000
_cell.length_c   1.000
_cell.angle_alpha   90.00
_cell.angle_beta   90.00
_cell.angle_gamma   90.00
#
_symmetry.space_group_name_H-M   'P 1'
#
loop_
_entity.id
_entity.type
_entity.pdbx_description
1 polymer ?
#
loop_
_entity_poly.entity_id
_entity_poly.type
_entity_poly.pdbx_seq_one_letter_code
_entity_poly.pdbx_strand_id
1 'polypeptide(L)'
;MGPYAKEELLACVIGRLLDGRRHAAIGASSPIPATGCFLYQQRNKTFRVSLQQRRAANPFTEGSRELFDLAGQGRIDTFFLGGAQIDGTGAINLVRADGKRFPGTFGSAYMYAVIRNTILFRDEHSRRVLVPKVEFASARGTPKALLTGKALFSWQKGRFRLESVHERFDVRAETGFDFDAPSDVPLTPPPSDEELRLLRGPVAKLVAADYPDFAKRVWGIN
;
A
#
# COMPACT_ATOMS: atom_id res chain seq x y z
N MET A 1 3.40 -6.68 24.58
CA MET A 1 3.04 -5.86 23.40
C MET A 1 4.15 -4.85 23.19
N GLY A 2 4.67 -4.73 21.97
CA GLY A 2 5.67 -3.70 21.64
C GLY A 2 5.09 -2.28 21.76
N PRO A 3 5.91 -1.22 21.62
CA PRO A 3 5.48 0.17 21.80
C PRO A 3 4.44 0.64 20.76
N TYR A 4 4.27 -0.10 19.67
CA TYR A 4 3.31 0.19 18.59
C TYR A 4 2.84 -1.10 17.90
N ALA A 5 1.69 -1.02 17.23
CA ALA A 5 1.18 -2.09 16.39
C ALA A 5 1.88 -2.10 15.03
N LYS A 6 1.93 -3.27 14.36
CA LYS A 6 2.50 -3.41 13.01
C LYS A 6 1.83 -2.48 12.02
N GLU A 7 0.50 -2.36 12.09
CA GLU A 7 -0.31 -1.48 11.25
C GLU A 7 0.07 0.00 11.40
N GLU A 8 0.45 0.43 12.61
CA GLU A 8 0.91 1.80 12.87
C GLU A 8 2.26 2.06 12.19
N LEU A 9 3.21 1.11 12.28
CA LEU A 9 4.48 1.18 11.56
C LEU A 9 4.27 1.28 10.04
N LEU A 10 3.45 0.39 9.47
CA LEU A 10 3.17 0.37 8.04
C LEU A 10 2.48 1.66 7.57
N ALA A 11 1.56 2.20 8.35
CA ALA A 11 0.93 3.48 8.07
C ALA A 11 1.94 4.64 8.06
N CYS A 12 2.89 4.67 9.00
CA CYS A 12 3.98 5.65 9.00
C CYS A 12 4.87 5.54 7.76
N VAL A 13 5.23 4.31 7.35
CA VAL A 13 6.01 4.09 6.11
C VAL A 13 5.25 4.62 4.89
N ILE A 14 3.95 4.33 4.79
CA ILE A 14 3.11 4.86 3.71
C ILE A 14 3.07 6.39 3.77
N GLY A 15 2.91 6.98 4.95
CA GLY A 15 2.94 8.43 5.12
C GLY A 15 4.20 9.08 4.56
N ARG A 16 5.37 8.47 4.81
CA ARG A 16 6.67 8.94 4.27
C ARG A 16 6.78 8.76 2.75
N LEU A 17 6.22 7.68 2.19
CA LEU A 17 6.18 7.46 0.73
C LEU A 17 5.29 8.47 -0.01
N LEU A 18 4.43 9.20 0.71
CA LEU A 18 3.54 10.24 0.18
C LEU A 18 4.15 11.63 0.16
N ASP A 19 5.40 11.80 0.58
CA ASP A 19 6.07 13.10 0.57
C ASP A 19 6.04 13.76 -0.81
N GLY A 20 5.61 15.01 -0.84
CA GLY A 20 5.43 15.81 -2.06
C GLY A 20 4.25 15.39 -2.95
N ARG A 21 3.42 14.44 -2.55
CA ARG A 21 2.20 14.05 -3.29
C ARG A 21 1.03 14.96 -2.92
N ARG A 22 0.10 15.14 -3.85
CA ARG A 22 -1.07 16.03 -3.67
C ARG A 22 -2.38 15.26 -3.60
N HIS A 23 -2.47 14.09 -4.24
CA HIS A 23 -3.68 13.28 -4.25
C HIS A 23 -3.37 11.77 -4.26
N ALA A 24 -3.92 11.04 -3.28
CA ALA A 24 -3.94 9.58 -3.30
C ALA A 24 -5.37 9.05 -3.42
N ALA A 25 -5.50 8.01 -4.24
CA ALA A 25 -6.70 7.18 -4.29
C ALA A 25 -6.44 5.82 -3.62
N ILE A 26 -7.45 5.29 -2.94
CA ILE A 26 -7.35 4.06 -2.15
C ILE A 26 -8.43 3.09 -2.60
N GLY A 27 -8.03 1.84 -2.88
CA GLY A 27 -8.95 0.78 -3.28
C GLY A 27 -9.84 0.26 -2.14
N ALA A 28 -10.85 -0.53 -2.49
CA ALA A 28 -11.92 -0.97 -1.57
C ALA A 28 -11.45 -1.58 -0.24
N SER A 29 -10.48 -2.49 -0.24
CA SER A 29 -10.05 -3.24 0.97
C SER A 29 -8.64 -2.87 1.44
N SER A 30 -8.38 -1.58 1.64
CA SER A 30 -7.02 -1.06 1.90
C SER A 30 -6.92 -0.21 3.18
N PRO A 31 -7.25 -0.75 4.38
CA PRO A 31 -7.28 0.03 5.61
C PRO A 31 -5.90 0.57 6.04
N ILE A 32 -4.81 -0.18 5.81
CA ILE A 32 -3.45 0.29 6.14
C ILE A 32 -3.01 1.42 5.20
N PRO A 33 -3.14 1.31 3.86
CA PRO A 33 -2.97 2.45 2.96
C PRO A 33 -3.83 3.67 3.30
N ALA A 34 -5.10 3.46 3.65
CA ALA A 34 -5.97 4.56 4.08
C ALA A 34 -5.43 5.26 5.34
N THR A 35 -5.00 4.47 6.33
CA THR A 35 -4.41 4.98 7.58
C THR A 35 -3.17 5.83 7.30
N GLY A 36 -2.26 5.38 6.43
CA GLY A 36 -1.06 6.14 6.05
C GLY A 36 -1.39 7.44 5.29
N CYS A 37 -2.36 7.40 4.39
CA CYS A 37 -2.86 8.60 3.69
C CYS A 37 -3.48 9.61 4.65
N PHE A 38 -4.31 9.16 5.60
CA PHE A 38 -4.91 10.05 6.59
C PHE A 38 -3.89 10.60 7.58
N LEU A 39 -2.87 9.82 7.97
CA LEU A 39 -1.74 10.31 8.76
C LEU A 39 -1.00 11.43 8.02
N TYR A 40 -0.65 11.21 6.76
CA TYR A 40 -0.01 12.24 5.93
C TYR A 40 -0.90 13.48 5.77
N GLN A 41 -2.21 13.30 5.59
CA GLN A 41 -3.19 14.39 5.54
C GLN A 41 -3.26 15.20 6.85
N GLN A 42 -2.98 14.61 8.01
CA GLN A 42 -2.93 15.37 9.26
C GLN A 42 -1.80 16.41 9.27
N ARG A 43 -0.70 16.13 8.57
CA ARG A 43 0.47 17.00 8.45
C ARG A 43 0.41 17.92 7.22
N ASN A 44 -0.25 17.48 6.15
CA ASN A 44 -0.45 18.24 4.94
C ASN A 44 -1.94 18.37 4.61
N LYS A 45 -2.55 19.48 5.03
CA LYS A 45 -4.00 19.73 4.86
C LYS A 45 -4.43 19.94 3.40
N THR A 46 -3.48 20.20 2.49
CA THR A 46 -3.78 20.31 1.06
C THR A 46 -3.82 18.96 0.34
N PHE A 47 -3.32 17.90 0.98
CA PHE A 47 -3.35 16.55 0.44
C PHE A 47 -4.78 16.00 0.39
N ARG A 48 -5.15 15.51 -0.79
CA ARG A 48 -6.46 14.91 -1.05
C ARG A 48 -6.40 13.40 -0.92
N VAL A 49 -7.45 12.83 -0.35
CA VAL A 49 -7.64 11.39 -0.19
C VAL A 49 -9.00 11.02 -0.78
N SER A 50 -9.00 10.15 -1.79
CA SER A 50 -10.23 9.59 -2.38
C SER A 50 -10.31 8.10 -2.10
N LEU A 51 -11.36 7.67 -1.42
CA LEU A 51 -11.66 6.25 -1.22
C LEU A 51 -12.56 5.75 -2.36
N GLN A 52 -12.22 4.61 -2.95
CA GLN A 52 -13.06 3.96 -3.97
C GLN A 52 -14.44 3.60 -3.40
N GLN A 53 -14.48 3.19 -2.13
CA GLN A 53 -15.70 2.95 -1.38
C GLN A 53 -15.66 3.83 -0.14
N ARG A 54 -16.48 4.90 -0.15
CA ARG A 54 -16.67 5.79 1.00
C ARG A 54 -18.12 5.65 1.48
N ARG A 55 -18.32 5.30 2.75
CA ARG A 55 -19.65 5.00 3.31
C ARG A 55 -20.54 6.24 3.43
N ALA A 56 -19.94 7.43 3.63
CA ALA A 56 -20.66 8.69 3.76
C ALA A 56 -19.87 9.85 3.12
N ALA A 57 -20.58 10.87 2.64
CA ALA A 57 -20.00 12.08 2.04
C ALA A 57 -18.98 11.79 0.93
N ASN A 58 -19.30 10.85 0.03
CA ASN A 58 -18.50 10.61 -1.17
C ASN A 58 -18.62 11.84 -2.09
N PRO A 59 -17.52 12.51 -2.48
CA PRO A 59 -17.58 13.66 -3.38
C PRO A 59 -17.95 13.28 -4.83
N PHE A 60 -17.95 11.99 -5.17
CA PHE A 60 -18.34 11.49 -6.49
C PHE A 60 -19.86 11.30 -6.57
N THR A 61 -20.47 11.87 -7.61
CA THR A 61 -21.90 11.75 -7.95
C THR A 61 -22.18 10.56 -8.86
N GLU A 62 -21.23 10.17 -9.72
CA GLU A 62 -21.28 9.04 -10.66
C GLU A 62 -20.48 7.82 -10.15
N GLY A 63 -20.31 7.75 -8.83
CA GLY A 63 -19.65 6.63 -8.15
C GLY A 63 -18.19 6.43 -8.55
N SER A 64 -17.75 5.17 -8.62
CA SER A 64 -16.33 4.85 -8.82
C SER A 64 -15.79 5.23 -10.21
N ARG A 65 -16.65 5.51 -11.18
CA ARG A 65 -16.26 5.95 -12.53
C ARG A 65 -15.40 7.21 -12.47
N GLU A 66 -15.79 8.19 -11.66
CA GLU A 66 -15.07 9.45 -11.54
C GLU A 66 -13.64 9.26 -11.02
N LEU A 67 -13.40 8.23 -10.19
CA LEU A 67 -12.05 7.90 -9.74
C LEU A 67 -11.15 7.50 -10.92
N PHE A 68 -11.69 6.72 -11.86
CA PHE A 68 -10.98 6.32 -13.08
C PHE A 68 -10.80 7.52 -14.04
N ASP A 69 -11.81 8.38 -14.18
CA ASP A 69 -11.71 9.59 -14.99
C ASP A 69 -10.61 10.54 -14.43
N LEU A 70 -10.55 10.71 -13.11
CA LEU A 70 -9.47 11.45 -12.44
C LEU A 70 -8.09 10.83 -12.68
N ALA A 71 -7.99 9.51 -12.64
CA ALA A 71 -6.75 8.79 -12.93
C ALA A 71 -6.31 9.03 -14.38
N GLY A 72 -7.22 8.90 -15.35
CA GLY A 72 -6.96 9.15 -16.77
C GLY A 72 -6.57 10.58 -17.09
N GLN A 73 -7.08 11.55 -16.33
CA GLN A 73 -6.71 12.97 -16.42
C GLN A 73 -5.38 13.29 -15.71
N GLY A 74 -4.72 12.31 -15.09
CA GLY A 74 -3.49 12.53 -14.32
C GLY A 74 -3.70 13.32 -13.03
N ARG A 75 -4.93 13.36 -12.50
CA ARG A 75 -5.33 14.10 -11.29
C ARG A 75 -5.20 13.28 -10.01
N ILE A 76 -4.84 12.00 -10.12
CA ILE A 76 -4.44 11.15 -8.99
C ILE A 76 -2.93 10.93 -9.12
N ASP A 77 -2.18 11.29 -8.07
CA ASP A 77 -0.73 11.12 -8.08
C ASP A 77 -0.34 9.72 -7.64
N THR A 78 -1.01 9.20 -6.60
CA THR A 78 -0.66 7.95 -5.92
C THR A 78 -1.82 6.97 -5.85
N PHE A 79 -1.54 5.69 -6.09
CA PHE A 79 -2.49 4.61 -5.92
C PHE A 79 -1.79 3.39 -5.32
N PHE A 80 -2.56 2.54 -4.65
CA PHE A 80 -2.06 1.34 -3.99
C PHE A 80 -2.61 0.09 -4.67
N LEU A 81 -1.74 -0.85 -4.99
CA LEU A 81 -2.13 -2.13 -5.57
C LEU A 81 -1.61 -3.29 -4.71
N GLY A 82 -2.49 -4.23 -4.40
CA GLY A 82 -2.10 -5.54 -3.89
C GLY A 82 -1.89 -6.55 -5.01
N GLY A 83 -1.34 -7.71 -4.67
CA GLY A 83 -1.25 -8.87 -5.54
C GLY A 83 -1.39 -10.15 -4.73
N ALA A 84 -2.07 -11.16 -5.28
CA ALA A 84 -2.01 -12.50 -4.71
C ALA A 84 -0.64 -13.15 -5.02
N GLN A 85 -0.06 -12.82 -6.17
CA GLN A 85 1.36 -12.95 -6.47
C GLN A 85 1.91 -11.61 -6.97
N ILE A 86 3.20 -11.36 -6.72
CA ILE A 86 4.01 -10.22 -7.17
C ILE A 86 5.36 -10.79 -7.59
N ASP A 87 5.87 -10.42 -8.76
CA ASP A 87 7.21 -10.83 -9.21
C ASP A 87 8.22 -9.69 -9.26
N GLY A 88 9.49 -10.03 -9.50
CA GLY A 88 10.61 -9.09 -9.54
C GLY A 88 10.53 -8.04 -10.66
N THR A 89 9.60 -8.21 -11.63
CA THR A 89 9.33 -7.22 -12.69
C THR A 89 8.29 -6.17 -12.28
N GLY A 90 7.72 -6.28 -11.08
CA GLY A 90 6.61 -5.45 -10.62
C GLY A 90 5.26 -5.89 -11.18
N ALA A 91 5.18 -7.03 -11.87
CA ALA A 91 3.91 -7.58 -12.30
C ALA A 91 3.14 -8.15 -11.10
N ILE A 92 1.81 -8.03 -11.14
CA ILE A 92 0.93 -8.58 -10.11
C ILE A 92 -0.04 -9.58 -10.72
N ASN A 93 -0.50 -10.52 -9.89
CA ASN A 93 -1.54 -11.49 -10.21
C ASN A 93 -2.71 -11.38 -9.23
N LEU A 94 -3.90 -11.16 -9.76
CA LEU A 94 -5.16 -11.15 -9.03
C LEU A 94 -6.22 -12.08 -9.64
N VAL A 95 -5.82 -12.99 -10.55
CA VAL A 95 -6.77 -13.80 -11.34
C VAL A 95 -6.75 -15.26 -10.95
N ARG A 96 -5.58 -15.92 -10.97
CA ARG A 96 -5.47 -17.34 -10.59
C ARG A 96 -4.03 -17.73 -10.26
N ALA A 97 -3.87 -18.67 -9.34
CA ALA A 97 -2.59 -19.33 -9.05
C ALA A 97 -2.87 -20.71 -8.43
N ASP A 98 -1.97 -21.67 -8.63
CA ASP A 98 -2.08 -23.03 -8.06
C ASP A 98 -3.45 -23.70 -8.30
N GLY A 99 -4.01 -23.53 -9.51
CA GLY A 99 -5.34 -24.05 -9.87
C GLY A 99 -6.53 -23.38 -9.18
N LYS A 100 -6.32 -22.34 -8.37
CA LYS A 100 -7.35 -21.58 -7.65
C LYS A 100 -7.64 -20.24 -8.32
N ARG A 101 -8.90 -19.82 -8.30
CA ARG A 101 -9.34 -18.52 -8.83
C ARG A 101 -9.36 -17.46 -7.73
N PHE A 102 -8.82 -16.28 -8.05
CA PHE A 102 -8.86 -15.08 -7.23
C PHE A 102 -10.00 -14.15 -7.68
N PRO A 103 -10.33 -13.10 -6.88
CA PRO A 103 -11.47 -12.22 -7.17
C PRO A 103 -11.44 -11.47 -8.51
N GLY A 104 -10.26 -11.30 -9.13
CA GLY A 104 -10.10 -10.73 -10.48
C GLY A 104 -9.22 -9.47 -10.53
N THR A 105 -8.96 -9.00 -11.76
CA THR A 105 -8.07 -7.85 -12.03
C THR A 105 -8.62 -6.51 -11.56
N PHE A 106 -9.95 -6.35 -11.49
CA PHE A 106 -10.61 -5.07 -11.24
C PHE A 106 -10.03 -3.96 -12.15
N GLY A 107 -9.86 -2.75 -11.61
CA GLY A 107 -9.22 -1.63 -12.32
C GLY A 107 -7.70 -1.64 -12.33
N SER A 108 -7.03 -2.70 -11.82
CA SER A 108 -5.58 -2.66 -11.60
C SER A 108 -4.77 -2.45 -12.88
N ALA A 109 -5.14 -3.09 -13.99
CA ALA A 109 -4.43 -2.92 -15.26
C ALA A 109 -4.43 -1.47 -15.75
N TYR A 110 -5.58 -0.79 -15.64
CA TYR A 110 -5.71 0.61 -16.00
C TYR A 110 -4.99 1.53 -15.02
N MET A 111 -5.26 1.38 -13.72
CA MET A 111 -4.68 2.24 -12.69
C MET A 111 -3.15 2.15 -12.69
N TYR A 112 -2.58 0.95 -12.86
CA TYR A 112 -1.14 0.77 -12.88
C TYR A 112 -0.49 1.41 -14.12
N ALA A 113 -1.21 1.46 -15.25
CA ALA A 113 -0.72 2.07 -16.48
C ALA A 113 -0.71 3.60 -16.42
N VAL A 114 -1.71 4.22 -15.77
CA VAL A 114 -1.88 5.70 -15.79
C VAL A 114 -1.32 6.40 -14.54
N ILE A 115 -1.22 5.72 -13.40
CA ILE A 115 -0.76 6.31 -12.14
C ILE A 115 0.77 6.20 -12.01
N ARG A 116 1.44 7.35 -12.03
CA ARG A 116 2.91 7.46 -11.97
C ARG A 116 3.53 7.04 -10.64
N ASN A 117 2.80 7.16 -9.53
CA ASN A 117 3.29 6.78 -8.19
C ASN A 117 2.49 5.60 -7.63
N THR A 118 2.53 4.44 -8.29
CA THR A 118 1.88 3.24 -7.78
C THR A 118 2.73 2.58 -6.69
N ILE A 119 2.18 2.38 -5.50
CA ILE A 119 2.83 1.65 -4.40
C ILE A 119 2.21 0.25 -4.34
N LEU A 120 3.01 -0.79 -4.49
CA LEU A 120 2.56 -2.15 -4.22
C LEU A 120 2.50 -2.36 -2.72
N PHE A 121 1.38 -2.87 -2.22
CA PHE A 121 1.20 -3.15 -0.79
C PHE A 121 0.68 -4.56 -0.56
N ARG A 122 1.38 -5.31 0.30
CA ARG A 122 0.97 -6.65 0.69
C ARG A 122 1.46 -7.03 2.08
N ASP A 123 0.55 -7.19 3.04
CA ASP A 123 0.96 -7.54 4.41
C ASP A 123 1.76 -8.85 4.48
N GLU A 124 1.33 -9.88 3.75
CA GLU A 124 2.05 -11.15 3.69
C GLU A 124 3.36 -11.05 2.88
N HIS A 125 4.48 -11.35 3.53
CA HIS A 125 5.79 -11.49 2.90
C HIS A 125 6.18 -12.98 2.93
N SER A 126 6.08 -13.66 1.79
CA SER A 126 6.41 -15.09 1.65
C SER A 126 6.71 -15.42 0.19
N ARG A 127 7.42 -16.53 -0.07
CA ARG A 127 7.70 -17.00 -1.46
C ARG A 127 6.44 -17.36 -2.25
N ARG A 128 5.31 -17.56 -1.57
CA ARG A 128 4.01 -17.81 -2.21
C ARG A 128 3.43 -16.54 -2.83
N VAL A 129 3.67 -15.39 -2.21
CA VAL A 129 3.20 -14.09 -2.72
C VAL A 129 4.29 -13.39 -3.52
N LEU A 130 5.53 -13.41 -3.06
CA LEU A 130 6.68 -12.85 -3.75
C LEU A 130 7.32 -13.98 -4.58
N VAL A 131 6.92 -14.12 -5.84
CA VAL A 131 7.24 -15.27 -6.69
C VAL A 131 8.30 -14.95 -7.73
N PRO A 132 9.07 -15.94 -8.25
CA PRO A 132 10.02 -15.69 -9.33
C PRO A 132 9.35 -15.06 -10.57
N LYS A 133 8.13 -15.50 -10.89
CA LYS A 133 7.30 -15.01 -11.99
C LYS A 133 5.83 -15.26 -11.66
N VAL A 134 4.97 -14.28 -11.93
CA VAL A 134 3.53 -14.47 -11.75
C VAL A 134 2.98 -15.50 -12.74
N GLU A 135 2.06 -16.36 -12.30
CA GLU A 135 1.38 -17.34 -13.18
C GLU A 135 0.46 -16.65 -14.19
N PHE A 136 -0.16 -15.54 -13.80
CA PHE A 136 -0.97 -14.70 -14.66
C PHE A 136 -0.72 -13.23 -14.35
N ALA A 137 -0.22 -12.48 -15.32
CA ALA A 137 -0.01 -11.04 -15.15
C ALA A 137 -1.33 -10.29 -15.33
N SER A 138 -2.04 -10.05 -14.22
CA SER A 138 -3.28 -9.27 -14.24
C SER A 138 -3.02 -7.79 -14.52
N ALA A 139 -1.89 -7.26 -14.03
CA ALA A 139 -1.41 -5.94 -14.38
C ALA A 139 0.13 -5.92 -14.39
N ARG A 140 0.68 -5.03 -15.22
CA ARG A 140 2.11 -4.73 -15.32
C ARG A 140 2.27 -3.22 -15.26
N GLY A 141 3.33 -2.76 -14.61
CA GLY A 141 3.63 -1.35 -14.52
C GLY A 141 4.97 -1.13 -13.84
N THR A 142 5.30 0.14 -13.63
CA THR A 142 6.54 0.55 -12.95
C THR A 142 6.15 1.03 -11.55
N PRO A 143 6.27 0.20 -10.49
CA PRO A 143 5.93 0.65 -9.15
C PRO A 143 6.93 1.72 -8.70
N LYS A 144 6.55 2.52 -7.70
CA LYS A 144 7.50 3.33 -6.95
C LYS A 144 8.19 2.52 -5.85
N ALA A 145 7.41 1.66 -5.19
CA ALA A 145 7.83 0.88 -4.05
C ALA A 145 6.98 -0.38 -3.91
N LEU A 146 7.50 -1.36 -3.18
CA LEU A 146 6.76 -2.50 -2.63
C LEU A 146 6.92 -2.46 -1.11
N LEU A 147 5.81 -2.29 -0.40
CA LEU A 147 5.75 -2.39 1.05
C LEU A 147 5.06 -3.69 1.44
N THR A 148 5.74 -4.48 2.26
CA THR A 148 5.14 -5.67 2.88
C THR A 148 5.03 -5.53 4.39
N GLY A 149 4.41 -6.51 5.06
CA GLY A 149 4.39 -6.55 6.53
C GLY A 149 5.74 -6.82 7.19
N LYS A 150 6.81 -7.03 6.40
CA LYS A 150 8.18 -7.29 6.91
C LYS A 150 9.25 -6.35 6.35
N ALA A 151 9.06 -5.75 5.18
CA ALA A 151 10.10 -5.00 4.49
C ALA A 151 9.57 -3.92 3.54
N LEU A 152 10.41 -2.93 3.28
CA LEU A 152 10.19 -1.91 2.24
C LEU A 152 11.24 -2.08 1.13
N PHE A 153 10.76 -2.15 -0.10
CA PHE A 153 11.58 -2.09 -1.30
C PHE A 153 11.24 -0.83 -2.10
N SER A 154 12.26 -0.19 -2.68
CA SER A 154 12.07 0.83 -3.71
C SER A 154 12.23 0.21 -5.10
N TRP A 155 11.63 0.83 -6.11
CA TRP A 155 11.86 0.46 -7.49
C TRP A 155 12.96 1.33 -8.10
N GLN A 156 14.06 0.71 -8.54
CA GLN A 156 15.21 1.39 -9.12
C GLN A 156 15.70 0.64 -10.34
N LYS A 157 15.95 1.35 -11.46
CA LYS A 157 16.58 0.78 -12.67
C LYS A 157 15.92 -0.52 -13.17
N GLY A 158 14.59 -0.62 -13.04
CA GLY A 158 13.82 -1.79 -13.52
C GLY A 158 13.80 -2.99 -12.57
N ARG A 159 14.21 -2.83 -11.31
CA ARG A 159 14.16 -3.90 -10.29
C ARG A 159 13.89 -3.36 -8.90
N PHE A 160 13.55 -4.27 -7.98
CA PHE A 160 13.42 -3.92 -6.56
C PHE A 160 14.79 -3.78 -5.90
N ARG A 161 14.93 -2.75 -5.06
CA ARG A 161 16.02 -2.57 -4.10
C ARG A 161 15.45 -2.58 -2.69
N LEU A 162 15.97 -3.45 -1.83
CA LEU A 162 15.60 -3.52 -0.42
C LEU A 162 16.10 -2.25 0.30
N GLU A 163 15.17 -1.52 0.89
CA GLU A 163 15.46 -0.27 1.60
C GLU A 163 15.55 -0.49 3.11
N SER A 164 14.63 -1.26 3.69
CA SER A 164 14.65 -1.56 5.12
C SER A 164 13.82 -2.79 5.46
N VAL A 165 14.10 -3.38 6.63
CA VAL A 165 13.29 -4.45 7.22
C VAL A 165 12.68 -3.98 8.54
N HIS A 166 11.46 -4.42 8.84
CA HIS A 166 10.74 -4.02 10.05
C HIS A 166 11.27 -4.75 11.29
N GLU A 167 11.76 -5.97 11.07
CA GLU A 167 12.47 -6.82 12.04
C GLU A 167 13.60 -7.56 11.31
N ARG A 168 14.57 -8.13 12.01
CA ARG A 168 15.69 -8.85 11.38
C ARG A 168 15.24 -10.24 10.91
N PHE A 169 15.41 -10.55 9.63
CA PHE A 169 15.15 -11.87 9.05
C PHE A 169 15.93 -12.06 7.74
N ASP A 170 15.98 -13.30 7.24
CA ASP A 170 16.54 -13.60 5.92
C ASP A 170 15.54 -13.26 4.81
N VAL A 171 15.66 -12.06 4.27
CA VAL A 171 14.78 -11.57 3.19
C VAL A 171 14.90 -12.40 1.91
N ARG A 172 16.09 -12.93 1.60
CA ARG A 172 16.31 -13.72 0.38
C ARG A 172 15.67 -15.09 0.48
N ALA A 173 15.71 -15.71 1.66
CA ALA A 173 15.01 -16.97 1.91
C ALA A 173 13.50 -16.82 1.68
N GLU A 174 12.90 -15.71 2.09
CA GLU A 174 11.45 -15.48 2.01
C GLU A 174 10.95 -14.79 0.72
N THR A 175 11.84 -14.39 -0.19
CA THR A 175 11.49 -13.72 -1.46
C THR A 175 11.82 -14.61 -2.65
N GLY A 176 10.86 -14.82 -3.56
CA GLY A 176 11.01 -15.69 -4.72
C GLY A 176 11.74 -15.09 -5.91
N PHE A 177 11.99 -13.78 -5.93
CA PHE A 177 12.68 -13.06 -7.00
C PHE A 177 13.95 -12.37 -6.51
N ASP A 178 14.84 -12.05 -7.44
CA ASP A 178 16.07 -11.31 -7.14
C ASP A 178 15.79 -9.82 -6.89
N PHE A 179 16.58 -9.24 -5.99
CA PHE A 179 16.57 -7.83 -5.64
C PHE A 179 17.97 -7.34 -5.24
N ASP A 180 18.18 -6.04 -5.42
CA ASP A 180 19.38 -5.35 -4.95
C ASP A 180 19.23 -5.05 -3.45
N ALA A 181 20.33 -5.06 -2.69
CA ALA A 181 20.31 -4.67 -1.27
C ALA A 181 21.63 -3.97 -0.91
N PRO A 182 21.62 -3.04 0.05
CA PRO A 182 22.86 -2.56 0.67
C PRO A 182 23.56 -3.70 1.43
N SER A 183 24.85 -3.53 1.72
CA SER A 183 25.63 -4.49 2.50
C SER A 183 25.09 -4.64 3.93
N ASP A 184 24.68 -3.54 4.53
CA ASP A 184 23.92 -3.52 5.78
C ASP A 184 22.52 -2.95 5.50
N VAL A 185 21.50 -3.78 5.71
CA VAL A 185 20.10 -3.39 5.52
C VAL A 185 19.64 -2.69 6.78
N PRO A 186 19.18 -1.43 6.73
CA PRO A 186 18.75 -0.75 7.95
C PRO A 186 17.40 -1.29 8.43
N LEU A 187 17.12 -1.08 9.73
CA LEU A 187 15.78 -1.24 10.27
C LEU A 187 14.89 -0.09 9.82
N THR A 188 13.61 -0.37 9.61
CA THR A 188 12.62 0.66 9.33
C THR A 188 12.51 1.60 10.55
N PRO A 189 12.60 2.93 10.37
CA PRO A 189 12.48 3.86 11.49
C PRO A 189 11.13 3.70 12.19
N PRO A 190 11.09 3.57 13.53
CA PRO A 190 9.86 3.39 14.27
C PRO A 190 8.93 4.60 14.12
N PRO A 191 7.62 4.47 14.43
CA PRO A 191 6.75 5.61 14.60
C PRO A 191 7.28 6.55 15.68
N SER A 192 7.28 7.85 15.42
CA SER A 192 7.51 8.86 16.45
C SER A 192 6.30 9.01 17.38
N ASP A 193 6.49 9.58 18.57
CA ASP A 193 5.40 9.83 19.52
C ASP A 193 4.29 10.71 18.92
N GLU A 194 4.66 11.69 18.08
CA GLU A 194 3.69 12.50 17.36
C GLU A 194 2.88 11.68 16.36
N GLU A 195 3.53 10.79 15.59
CA GLU A 195 2.83 9.89 14.65
C GLU A 195 1.84 9.00 15.39
N LEU A 196 2.25 8.40 16.51
CA LEU A 196 1.39 7.57 17.33
C LEU A 196 0.21 8.35 17.90
N ARG A 197 0.43 9.58 18.38
CA ARG A 197 -0.63 10.46 18.87
C ARG A 197 -1.66 10.78 17.78
N LEU A 198 -1.20 11.03 16.54
CA LEU A 198 -2.08 11.28 15.40
C LEU A 198 -2.85 10.02 14.98
N LEU A 199 -2.14 8.88 14.91
CA LEU A 199 -2.71 7.58 14.55
C LEU A 199 -3.81 7.16 15.51
N ARG A 200 -3.53 7.18 16.82
CA ARG A 200 -4.45 6.74 17.89
C ARG A 200 -5.55 7.76 18.21
N GLY A 201 -5.48 8.96 17.64
CA GLY A 201 -6.44 10.05 17.85
C GLY A 201 -7.26 10.35 16.60
N PRO A 202 -6.98 11.47 15.90
CA PRO A 202 -7.79 11.92 14.76
C PRO A 202 -7.82 10.92 13.59
N VAL A 203 -6.71 10.21 13.32
CA VAL A 203 -6.66 9.26 12.20
C VAL A 203 -7.52 8.03 12.49
N ALA A 204 -7.45 7.46 13.70
CA ALA A 204 -8.29 6.33 14.08
C ALA A 204 -9.78 6.62 13.87
N LYS A 205 -10.24 7.84 14.23
CA LYS A 205 -11.64 8.28 14.00
C LYS A 205 -12.01 8.34 12.52
N LEU A 206 -11.11 8.86 11.67
CA LEU A 206 -11.32 8.90 10.21
C LEU A 206 -11.38 7.48 9.61
N VAL A 207 -10.49 6.59 10.05
CA VAL A 207 -10.43 5.21 9.57
C VAL A 207 -11.66 4.41 10.02
N ALA A 208 -12.13 4.58 11.26
CA ALA A 208 -13.29 3.87 11.80
C ALA A 208 -14.57 4.10 10.97
N ALA A 209 -14.71 5.29 10.36
CA ALA A 209 -15.87 5.61 9.54
C ALA A 209 -16.04 4.68 8.32
N ASP A 210 -14.96 4.22 7.72
CA ASP A 210 -14.99 3.35 6.52
C ASP A 210 -14.52 1.91 6.83
N TYR A 211 -13.67 1.73 7.85
CA TYR A 211 -13.06 0.47 8.27
C TYR A 211 -13.23 0.19 9.78
N PRO A 212 -14.47 0.03 10.29
CA PRO A 212 -14.74 -0.12 11.73
C PRO A 212 -14.08 -1.37 12.34
N ASP A 213 -14.12 -2.52 11.66
CA ASP A 213 -13.49 -3.75 12.16
C ASP A 213 -11.97 -3.62 12.30
N PHE A 214 -11.35 -2.88 11.38
CA PHE A 214 -9.93 -2.57 11.45
C PHE A 214 -9.62 -1.65 12.63
N ALA A 215 -10.39 -0.58 12.80
CA ALA A 215 -10.19 0.38 13.90
C ALA A 215 -10.39 -0.28 15.27
N LYS A 216 -11.40 -1.15 15.40
CA LYS A 216 -11.65 -1.94 16.60
C LYS A 216 -10.48 -2.89 16.90
N ARG A 217 -9.97 -3.59 15.89
CA ARG A 217 -8.86 -4.55 16.06
C ARG A 217 -7.54 -3.87 16.42
N VAL A 218 -7.24 -2.70 15.85
CA VAL A 218 -5.94 -2.01 16.04
C VAL A 218 -5.95 -1.07 17.25
N TRP A 219 -7.04 -0.32 17.45
CA TRP A 219 -7.12 0.73 18.48
C TRP A 219 -8.21 0.52 19.53
N GLY A 220 -9.04 -0.53 19.41
CA GLY A 220 -10.10 -0.80 20.39
C GLY A 220 -11.28 0.16 20.34
N ILE A 221 -11.44 0.93 19.25
CA ILE A 221 -12.53 1.90 19.11
C ILE A 221 -13.61 1.38 18.14
N ASN A 222 -14.88 1.71 18.43
CA ASN A 222 -16.02 1.40 17.56
C ASN A 222 -16.38 2.60 16.68
#